data_AF-A0A321LPY3-F1
#
_entry.id   AF-A0A321LPY3-F1
#
_cell.length_a   1.000
_cell.length_b   1.000
_cell.length_c   1.000
_cell.angle_alpha   90.00
_cell.angle_beta   90.00
_cell.angle_gamma   90.00
#
_symmetry.space_group_name_H-M   'P 1'
#
loop_
_entity.id
_entity.type
_entity.pdbx_description
1 polymer ?
#
loop_
_entity_poly.entity_id
_entity_poly.type
_entity_poly.pdbx_seq_one_letter_code
_entity_poly.pdbx_strand_id
1 'polypeptide(L)'
;MPPSIGGHSIDAAVRNPDDMRRLLNGIAGRLAIYDDQLGLIDGFLDDPSGAPASKPAPPAAGFTVTGIDGKFEIQITLPQDAQPPTVTLYRRSFLFDRNRARADIVHQMQSATNMLFDASGNVTTYGPTPETSLSITNPNVTLFWRLRSSYDQLNWNDWQIFSSGSACGPIGVSSGFLRSTSAAPNMALNSSNNATVDSVDAGSSATIRVYGPTGVGASWIRFDGQTGQTTIPSGTITGRLYATTYWVVYAADNGYVTYTSSQFNGVLTDQVLWAGKMTTVSAGGGGGSSGGGRGTGGGSNGGGTGGLLQP
;
A
#
# COMPACT_ATOMS: atom_id res chain seq x y z
N MET A 1 22.31 20.56 44.02
CA MET A 1 23.26 20.52 42.89
C MET A 1 23.44 21.94 42.40
N PRO A 2 24.66 22.46 42.21
CA PRO A 2 24.84 23.81 41.68
C PRO A 2 24.20 23.90 40.29
N PRO A 3 23.52 25.01 39.96
CA PRO A 3 22.94 25.19 38.64
C PRO A 3 24.06 25.14 37.58
N SER A 4 23.96 24.20 36.65
CA SER A 4 24.83 24.13 35.48
C SER A 4 24.01 24.36 34.22
N ILE A 5 24.50 25.24 33.36
CA ILE A 5 23.92 25.49 32.04
C ILE A 5 24.94 25.01 31.03
N GLY A 6 24.58 24.00 30.23
CA GLY A 6 25.51 23.39 29.27
C GLY A 6 26.63 22.56 29.90
N GLY A 7 26.46 22.07 31.14
CA GLY A 7 27.46 21.23 31.82
C GLY A 7 28.58 22.00 32.53
N HIS A 8 28.54 23.33 32.52
CA HIS A 8 29.50 24.20 33.22
C HIS A 8 28.85 24.83 34.45
N SER A 9 29.55 24.81 35.59
CA SER A 9 29.08 25.48 36.80
C SER A 9 29.27 26.99 36.68
N ILE A 10 28.31 27.76 37.21
CA ILE A 10 28.38 29.23 37.24
C ILE A 10 29.63 29.69 38.01
N ASP A 11 30.01 28.96 39.06
CA ASP A 11 31.22 29.25 39.86
C ASP A 11 32.53 29.12 39.07
N ALA A 12 32.59 28.17 38.12
CA ALA A 12 33.74 28.03 37.23
C ALA A 12 33.81 29.18 36.21
N ALA A 13 32.65 29.57 35.66
CA ALA A 13 32.55 30.69 34.72
C ALA A 13 33.00 32.03 35.35
N VAL A 14 32.69 32.27 36.62
CA VAL A 14 33.12 33.50 37.32
C VAL A 14 34.65 33.59 37.45
N ARG A 15 35.35 32.46 37.55
CA ARG A 15 36.79 32.41 37.80
C ARG A 15 37.63 32.26 36.53
N ASN A 16 37.04 31.81 35.43
CA ASN A 16 37.73 31.51 34.19
C ASN A 16 37.01 32.14 32.98
N PRO A 17 37.64 33.08 32.25
CA PRO A 17 37.07 33.72 31.07
C PRO A 17 36.62 32.74 29.97
N ASP A 18 37.31 31.60 29.83
CA ASP A 18 36.95 30.60 28.82
C ASP A 18 35.69 29.81 29.22
N ASP A 19 35.52 29.53 30.52
CA ASP A 19 34.29 28.91 31.03
C ASP A 19 33.12 29.90 30.98
N MET A 20 33.36 31.21 31.17
CA MET A 20 32.35 32.25 30.95
C MET A 20 31.88 32.29 29.50
N ARG A 21 32.80 32.24 28.53
CA ARG A 21 32.44 32.19 27.09
C ARG A 21 31.60 30.96 26.77
N ARG A 22 31.95 29.80 27.32
CA ARG A 22 31.18 28.56 27.14
C ARG A 22 29.79 28.64 27.75
N LEU A 23 29.67 29.20 28.96
CA LEU A 23 28.40 29.43 29.62
C LEU A 23 27.50 30.38 28.81
N LEU A 24 28.03 31.53 28.36
CA LEU A 24 27.29 32.51 27.55
C LEU A 24 26.82 31.91 26.22
N ASN A 25 27.66 31.11 25.56
CA ASN A 25 27.26 30.39 24.35
C ASN A 25 26.15 29.36 24.64
N GLY A 26 26.19 28.68 25.78
CA GLY A 26 25.13 27.77 26.22
C GLY A 26 23.80 28.47 26.53
N ILE A 27 23.86 29.66 27.13
CA ILE A 27 22.70 30.51 27.40
C ILE A 27 22.11 31.02 26.08
N ALA A 28 22.93 31.58 25.19
CA ALA A 28 22.49 32.06 23.89
C ALA A 28 21.86 30.95 23.04
N GLY A 29 22.44 29.74 23.06
CA GLY A 29 21.86 28.58 22.39
C GLY A 29 20.50 28.16 22.95
N ARG A 30 20.30 28.22 24.28
CA ARG A 30 19.00 27.93 24.90
C ARG A 30 17.96 29.03 24.61
N LEU A 31 18.35 30.29 24.66
CA LEU A 31 17.47 31.41 24.30
C LEU A 31 17.00 31.31 22.85
N ALA A 32 17.89 31.00 21.92
CA ALA A 32 17.52 30.78 20.52
C ALA A 32 16.51 29.61 20.34
N ILE A 33 16.60 28.56 21.16
CA ILE A 33 15.63 27.45 21.16
C ILE A 33 14.26 27.91 21.69
N TYR A 34 14.24 28.73 22.75
CA TYR A 34 12.98 29.27 23.30
C TYR A 34 12.32 30.29 22.37
N ASP A 35 13.11 31.15 21.72
CA ASP A 35 12.59 32.12 20.75
C ASP A 35 11.94 31.41 19.55
N ASP A 36 12.49 30.29 19.09
CA ASP A 36 11.93 29.48 18.00
C ASP A 36 10.67 28.71 18.42
N GLN A 37 10.63 28.17 19.65
CA GLN A 37 9.43 27.54 20.21
C GLN A 37 8.26 28.50 20.36
N LEU A 38 8.55 29.78 20.60
CA LEU A 38 7.56 30.84 20.75
C LEU A 38 7.28 31.60 19.44
N GLY A 39 7.98 31.27 18.34
CA GLY A 39 7.81 31.94 17.04
C GLY A 39 8.31 33.38 16.98
N LEU A 40 9.20 33.79 17.89
CA LEU A 40 9.69 35.15 18.09
C LEU A 40 10.86 35.51 17.16
N ILE A 41 10.75 35.23 15.86
CA ILE A 41 11.87 35.31 14.90
C ILE A 41 12.33 36.77 14.61
N ASP A 42 11.54 37.80 14.94
CA ASP A 42 11.83 39.21 14.57
C ASP A 42 11.98 40.19 15.75
N GLY A 43 12.42 39.68 16.91
CA GLY A 43 12.51 40.47 18.13
C GLY A 43 11.13 40.62 18.79
N PHE A 44 11.13 41.04 20.05
CA PHE A 44 9.92 41.31 20.84
C PHE A 44 9.12 42.47 20.23
N LEU A 45 8.42 42.22 19.13
CA LEU A 45 7.22 42.96 18.77
C LEU A 45 6.05 42.10 19.24
N ASP A 46 5.75 42.24 20.53
CA ASP A 46 4.56 41.69 21.18
C ASP A 46 3.34 42.50 20.70
N ASP A 47 3.09 42.47 19.39
CA ASP A 47 1.88 43.00 18.76
C ASP A 47 0.92 41.82 18.53
N PRO A 48 -0.02 41.55 19.46
CA PRO A 48 -1.00 40.49 19.31
C PRO A 48 -2.00 40.72 18.17
N SER A 49 -1.91 41.87 17.47
CA SER A 49 -2.67 42.15 16.25
C SER A 49 -1.92 41.83 14.96
N GLY A 50 -0.61 41.56 15.03
CA GLY A 50 0.19 41.12 13.90
C GLY A 50 -0.21 39.71 13.48
N ALA A 51 -0.58 39.52 12.21
CA ALA A 51 -0.76 38.18 11.67
C ALA A 51 0.55 37.39 11.87
N PRO A 52 0.49 36.13 12.34
CA PRO A 52 1.69 35.34 12.55
C PRO A 52 2.51 35.32 11.25
N ALA A 53 3.79 35.67 11.34
CA ALA A 53 4.68 35.69 10.19
C ALA A 53 4.64 34.31 9.50
N SER A 54 4.26 34.28 8.23
CA SER A 54 4.19 33.05 7.44
C SER A 54 5.56 32.41 7.36
N LYS A 55 5.69 31.12 7.74
CA LYS A 55 6.97 30.43 7.67
C LYS A 55 7.36 30.26 6.19
N PRO A 56 8.62 30.51 5.80
CA PRO A 56 9.04 30.25 4.43
C PRO A 56 8.95 28.75 4.12
N ALA A 57 8.75 28.41 2.85
CA ALA A 57 8.68 27.01 2.43
C ALA A 57 9.98 26.25 2.76
N PRO A 58 9.91 24.95 3.13
CA PRO A 58 11.07 24.14 3.43
C PRO A 58 11.92 23.85 2.19
N PRO A 59 13.23 23.55 2.36
CA PRO A 59 14.02 22.97 1.29
C PRO A 59 13.38 21.69 0.73
N ALA A 60 13.64 21.44 -0.54
CA ALA A 60 13.04 20.35 -1.30
C ALA A 60 13.51 18.98 -0.77
N ALA A 61 12.57 18.06 -0.48
CA ALA A 61 12.88 16.75 0.08
C ALA A 61 13.21 15.73 -1.03
N GLY A 62 14.10 14.78 -0.76
CA GLY A 62 14.30 13.64 -1.66
C GLY A 62 13.18 12.62 -1.46
N PHE A 63 12.82 11.86 -2.49
CA PHE A 63 11.99 10.67 -2.30
C PHE A 63 12.27 9.60 -3.34
N THR A 64 12.05 8.34 -2.94
CA THR A 64 12.13 7.17 -3.80
C THR A 64 10.79 6.46 -3.83
N VAL A 65 10.44 5.90 -4.99
CA VAL A 65 9.22 5.13 -5.17
C VAL A 65 9.60 3.77 -5.77
N THR A 66 9.25 2.70 -5.08
CA THR A 66 9.45 1.33 -5.53
C THR A 66 8.09 0.67 -5.71
N GLY A 67 7.84 0.14 -6.89
CA GLY A 67 6.65 -0.68 -7.14
C GLY A 67 6.98 -2.15 -6.96
N ILE A 68 6.25 -2.83 -6.08
CA ILE A 68 6.42 -4.25 -5.80
C ILE A 68 5.10 -4.83 -5.33
N ASP A 69 4.74 -6.03 -5.80
CA ASP A 69 3.59 -6.79 -5.27
C ASP A 69 2.26 -6.05 -5.24
N GLY A 70 1.97 -5.27 -6.27
CA GLY A 70 0.73 -4.50 -6.36
C GLY A 70 0.65 -3.34 -5.37
N LYS A 71 1.77 -2.95 -4.76
CA LYS A 71 1.90 -1.76 -3.93
C LYS A 71 3.04 -0.86 -4.39
N PHE A 72 2.96 0.38 -3.95
CA PHE A 72 4.01 1.38 -4.03
C PHE A 72 4.58 1.61 -2.64
N GLU A 73 5.87 1.37 -2.47
CA GLU A 73 6.63 1.71 -1.28
C GLU A 73 7.36 3.02 -1.54
N ILE A 74 7.06 4.03 -0.74
CA ILE A 74 7.59 5.37 -0.88
C ILE A 74 8.42 5.70 0.34
N GLN A 75 9.66 6.13 0.12
CA GLN A 75 10.54 6.60 1.17
C GLN A 75 10.93 8.04 0.91
N ILE A 76 10.69 8.91 1.88
CA ILE A 76 11.03 10.33 1.84
C ILE A 76 12.33 10.53 2.63
N THR A 77 13.28 11.23 2.03
CA THR A 77 14.55 11.63 2.64
C THR A 77 14.50 13.12 2.93
N LEU A 78 14.52 13.49 4.21
CA LEU A 78 14.50 14.89 4.59
C LEU A 78 15.82 15.57 4.17
N PRO A 79 15.81 16.87 3.84
CA PRO A 79 17.02 17.60 3.47
C PRO A 79 18.13 17.52 4.54
N GLN A 80 17.75 17.49 5.83
CA GLN A 80 18.70 17.33 6.93
C GLN A 80 19.32 15.93 7.04
N ASP A 81 18.69 14.91 6.46
CA ASP A 81 19.15 13.52 6.51
C ASP A 81 20.04 13.17 5.31
N ALA A 82 20.10 14.05 4.30
CA ALA A 82 21.06 13.95 3.21
C ALA A 82 22.47 14.19 3.77
N GLN A 83 23.30 13.15 3.79
CA GLN A 83 24.68 13.21 4.29
C GLN A 83 25.43 14.38 3.61
N PRO A 84 25.94 15.38 4.38
CA PRO A 84 26.69 16.46 3.78
C PRO A 84 28.03 15.93 3.24
N PRO A 85 28.54 16.47 2.11
CA PRO A 85 29.73 15.95 1.44
C PRO A 85 31.04 16.06 2.26
N THR A 86 31.08 16.74 3.41
CA THR A 86 32.27 16.80 4.29
C THR A 86 31.95 17.02 5.78
N VAL A 87 32.78 16.43 6.65
CA VAL A 87 32.69 16.48 8.14
C VAL A 87 32.78 17.91 8.71
N THR A 88 33.36 18.85 7.96
CA THR A 88 33.51 20.26 8.37
C THR A 88 32.19 21.03 8.36
N LEU A 89 31.24 20.67 7.50
CA LEU A 89 29.89 21.26 7.49
C LEU A 89 29.00 20.69 8.60
N TYR A 90 29.23 19.43 9.00
CA TYR A 90 28.48 18.73 10.05
C TYR A 90 28.57 19.45 11.41
N ARG A 91 29.72 20.07 11.72
CA ARG A 91 29.91 20.80 13.00
C ARG A 91 29.25 22.18 13.02
N ARG A 92 29.03 22.81 11.86
CA ARG A 92 28.26 24.06 11.73
C ARG A 92 26.76 23.80 11.62
N SER A 93 26.34 22.70 11.00
CA SER A 93 24.92 22.34 10.89
C SER A 93 24.32 22.01 12.26
N PHE A 94 25.02 21.30 13.15
CA PHE A 94 24.49 21.02 14.49
C PHE A 94 24.25 22.24 15.39
N LEU A 95 24.92 23.36 15.14
CA LEU A 95 24.79 24.59 15.95
C LEU A 95 23.86 25.63 15.30
N PHE A 96 23.51 25.48 14.02
CA PHE A 96 22.68 26.43 13.27
C PHE A 96 21.52 25.78 12.49
N ASP A 97 21.34 24.46 12.53
CA ASP A 97 20.17 23.78 11.97
C ASP A 97 18.94 24.11 12.82
N ARG A 98 18.32 25.25 12.48
CA ARG A 98 16.95 25.61 12.87
C ARG A 98 15.95 24.46 12.68
N ASN A 99 16.24 23.51 11.78
CA ASN A 99 15.41 22.33 11.55
C ASN A 99 15.40 21.32 12.71
N ARG A 100 16.41 21.31 13.60
CA ARG A 100 16.42 20.38 14.75
C ARG A 100 15.51 20.83 15.90
N ALA A 101 14.97 22.05 15.83
CA ALA A 101 14.09 22.65 16.83
C ALA A 101 12.57 22.54 16.56
N ARG A 102 12.15 21.74 15.55
CA ARG A 102 10.78 21.21 15.38
C ARG A 102 9.71 22.19 14.87
N ALA A 103 9.71 22.44 13.56
CA ALA A 103 8.44 22.39 12.85
C ALA A 103 8.40 21.04 12.13
N ASP A 104 7.43 20.18 12.46
CA ASP A 104 7.26 18.92 11.76
C ASP A 104 7.05 19.22 10.27
N ILE A 105 8.00 18.81 9.44
CA ILE A 105 7.84 18.94 7.99
C ILE A 105 6.74 17.95 7.61
N VAL A 106 5.66 18.48 7.04
CA VAL A 106 4.61 17.66 6.47
C VAL A 106 4.80 17.54 4.97
N HIS A 107 4.40 16.39 4.45
CA HIS A 107 4.57 15.99 3.08
C HIS A 107 3.21 15.79 2.43
N GLN A 108 3.05 16.34 1.23
CA GLN A 108 1.93 16.04 0.37
C GLN A 108 2.44 15.40 -0.91
N MET A 109 1.84 14.27 -1.26
CA MET A 109 2.20 13.53 -2.46
C MET A 109 1.03 13.46 -3.42
N GLN A 110 1.36 13.31 -4.70
CA GLN A 110 0.37 13.01 -5.72
C GLN A 110 0.83 11.87 -6.63
N SER A 111 -0.12 11.04 -7.02
CA SER A 111 0.04 10.06 -8.09
C SER A 111 -0.83 10.42 -9.28
N ALA A 112 -0.39 10.07 -10.49
CA ALA A 112 -1.14 10.28 -11.72
C ALA A 112 -0.81 9.20 -12.76
N THR A 113 -1.71 8.96 -13.71
CA THR A 113 -1.50 8.05 -14.85
C THR A 113 -0.63 8.67 -15.95
N ASN A 114 -0.40 9.98 -15.90
CA ASN A 114 0.47 10.71 -16.83
C ASN A 114 1.46 11.60 -16.06
N MET A 115 2.56 11.98 -16.72
CA MET A 115 3.62 12.79 -16.09
C MET A 115 3.28 14.28 -15.92
N LEU A 116 2.18 14.75 -16.52
CA LEU A 116 1.79 16.15 -16.49
C LEU A 116 0.99 16.50 -15.23
N PHE A 117 0.40 15.49 -14.56
CA PHE A 117 -0.48 15.67 -13.41
C PHE A 117 -1.62 16.66 -13.70
N ASP A 118 -2.20 16.55 -14.90
CA ASP A 118 -3.35 17.33 -15.34
C ASP A 118 -4.67 16.61 -15.01
N ALA A 119 -5.80 17.24 -15.35
CA ALA A 119 -7.14 16.66 -15.09
C ALA A 119 -7.36 15.31 -15.80
N SER A 120 -6.64 15.03 -16.90
CA SER A 120 -6.73 13.75 -17.61
C SER A 120 -5.92 12.63 -16.95
N GLY A 121 -4.99 13.00 -16.06
CA GLY A 121 -4.07 12.09 -15.37
C GLY A 121 -4.64 11.40 -14.13
N ASN A 122 -5.93 11.55 -13.83
CA ASN A 122 -6.57 10.98 -12.64
C ASN A 122 -5.76 11.23 -11.35
N VAL A 123 -5.40 12.48 -11.12
CA VAL A 123 -4.50 12.87 -10.02
C VAL A 123 -5.11 12.50 -8.67
N THR A 124 -4.42 11.65 -7.91
CA THR A 124 -4.79 11.30 -6.54
C THR A 124 -3.82 11.97 -5.58
N THR A 125 -4.34 12.60 -4.52
CA THR A 125 -3.54 13.32 -3.51
C THR A 125 -3.49 12.54 -2.20
N TYR A 126 -2.30 12.43 -1.60
CA TYR A 126 -2.04 11.78 -0.31
C TYR A 126 -1.42 12.78 0.67
N GLY A 127 -1.73 12.64 1.95
CA GLY A 127 -1.31 13.58 2.99
C GLY A 127 -2.22 14.83 3.08
N PRO A 128 -1.79 15.89 3.79
CA PRO A 128 -0.46 16.08 4.37
C PRO A 128 -0.15 15.09 5.51
N THR A 129 1.07 14.55 5.55
CA THR A 129 1.53 13.63 6.62
C THR A 129 2.98 13.93 7.01
N PRO A 130 3.36 13.82 8.29
CA PRO A 130 4.76 13.89 8.71
C PRO A 130 5.53 12.57 8.47
N GLU A 131 4.84 11.52 8.02
CA GLU A 131 5.45 10.21 7.79
C GLU A 131 6.45 10.26 6.62
N THR A 132 7.62 9.67 6.84
CA THR A 132 8.68 9.55 5.82
C THR A 132 8.67 8.22 5.09
N SER A 133 7.72 7.34 5.41
CA SER A 133 7.52 6.06 4.74
C SER A 133 6.04 5.80 4.53
N LEU A 134 5.64 5.51 3.29
CA LEU A 134 4.27 5.20 2.92
C LEU A 134 4.19 3.95 2.07
N SER A 135 3.12 3.16 2.27
CA SER A 135 2.79 1.99 1.45
C SER A 135 1.39 2.14 0.89
N ILE A 136 1.25 2.16 -0.43
CA ILE A 136 -0.03 2.36 -1.13
C ILE A 136 -0.31 1.14 -2.00
N THR A 137 -1.35 0.38 -1.64
CA THR A 137 -1.79 -0.78 -2.44
C THR A 137 -2.66 -0.32 -3.61
N ASN A 138 -2.13 -0.46 -4.83
CA ASN A 138 -2.87 -0.22 -6.06
C ASN A 138 -2.29 -1.15 -7.13
N PRO A 139 -2.84 -2.37 -7.29
CA PRO A 139 -2.22 -3.39 -8.09
C PRO A 139 -2.40 -3.19 -9.59
N ASN A 140 -1.41 -3.65 -10.35
CA ASN A 140 -1.39 -3.70 -11.81
C ASN A 140 -1.60 -2.33 -12.47
N VAL A 141 -0.97 -1.29 -11.94
CA VAL A 141 -0.98 0.05 -12.53
C VAL A 141 0.42 0.63 -12.59
N THR A 142 0.64 1.51 -13.56
CA THR A 142 1.84 2.35 -13.64
C THR A 142 1.45 3.79 -13.36
N LEU A 143 2.12 4.42 -12.39
CA LEU A 143 1.82 5.78 -11.94
C LEU A 143 3.08 6.64 -11.89
N PHE A 144 2.92 7.93 -12.17
CA PHE A 144 3.91 8.97 -11.93
C PHE A 144 3.67 9.58 -10.56
N TRP A 145 4.75 10.00 -9.89
CA TRP A 145 4.70 10.50 -8.53
C TRP A 145 5.35 11.86 -8.39
N ARG A 146 4.77 12.74 -7.57
CA ARG A 146 5.38 14.00 -7.16
C ARG A 146 5.16 14.26 -5.67
N LEU A 147 6.10 14.97 -5.05
CA LEU A 147 6.11 15.31 -3.63
C LEU A 147 6.31 16.82 -3.46
N ARG A 148 5.70 17.39 -2.44
CA ARG A 148 6.04 18.71 -1.89
C ARG A 148 5.96 18.68 -0.36
N SER A 149 6.57 19.67 0.27
CA SER A 149 6.71 19.76 1.72
C SER A 149 6.33 21.15 2.23
N SER A 150 5.90 21.21 3.49
CA SER A 150 5.58 22.46 4.20
C SER A 150 5.90 22.36 5.68
N TYR A 151 6.20 23.49 6.33
CA TYR A 151 6.30 23.58 7.80
C TYR A 151 4.97 23.95 8.46
N ASP A 152 4.00 24.48 7.71
CA ASP A 152 2.77 25.09 8.24
C ASP A 152 1.50 24.73 7.43
N GLN A 153 1.63 23.86 6.42
CA GLN A 153 0.59 23.45 5.47
C GLN A 153 0.03 24.59 4.60
N LEU A 154 0.60 25.79 4.67
CA LEU A 154 0.20 26.96 3.90
C LEU A 154 1.27 27.30 2.85
N ASN A 155 2.53 27.36 3.30
CA ASN A 155 3.68 27.68 2.49
C ASN A 155 4.37 26.37 2.07
N TRP A 156 4.07 25.96 0.84
CA TRP A 156 4.61 24.76 0.23
C TRP A 156 5.78 25.08 -0.67
N ASN A 157 6.75 24.18 -0.72
CA ASN A 157 7.75 24.23 -1.79
C ASN A 157 7.16 23.75 -3.12
N ASP A 158 7.94 23.93 -4.19
CA ASP A 158 7.58 23.46 -5.52
C ASP A 158 7.49 21.94 -5.57
N TRP A 159 6.62 21.44 -6.45
CA TRP A 159 6.48 20.02 -6.70
C TRP A 159 7.76 19.41 -7.26
N GLN A 160 8.26 18.37 -6.60
CA GLN A 160 9.35 17.54 -7.08
C GLN A 160 8.79 16.28 -7.70
N ILE A 161 9.08 16.07 -8.98
CA ILE A 161 8.66 14.86 -9.71
C ILE A 161 9.68 13.75 -9.49
N PHE A 162 9.20 12.52 -9.30
CA PHE A 162 10.07 11.37 -9.15
C PHE A 162 10.83 11.08 -10.45
N SER A 163 12.15 10.96 -10.32
CA SER A 163 13.07 10.52 -11.38
C SER A 163 14.15 9.64 -10.77
N SER A 164 14.58 8.58 -11.46
CA SER A 164 15.74 7.80 -11.04
C SER A 164 17.01 8.36 -11.67
N GLY A 165 18.15 8.20 -11.00
CA GLY A 165 19.45 8.60 -11.58
C GLY A 165 19.84 7.83 -12.85
N SER A 166 19.14 6.73 -13.15
CA SER A 166 19.34 5.92 -14.36
C SER A 166 18.51 6.37 -15.57
N ALA A 167 17.57 7.31 -15.42
CA ALA A 167 16.83 7.87 -16.54
C ALA A 167 16.79 9.40 -16.50
N CYS A 168 16.83 10.02 -17.69
CA CYS A 168 16.68 11.46 -17.81
C CYS A 168 15.19 11.84 -17.83
N GLY A 169 14.66 12.31 -16.70
CA GLY A 169 13.30 12.87 -16.60
C GLY A 169 12.32 12.05 -15.73
N PRO A 170 11.03 12.42 -15.73
CA PRO A 170 9.99 11.72 -14.98
C PRO A 170 9.83 10.26 -15.39
N ILE A 171 9.69 9.36 -14.41
CA ILE A 171 9.53 7.92 -14.65
C ILE A 171 8.23 7.43 -14.03
N GLY A 172 7.47 6.64 -14.81
CA GLY A 172 6.33 5.90 -14.30
C GLY A 172 6.80 4.66 -13.55
N VAL A 173 6.29 4.45 -12.34
CA VAL A 173 6.58 3.28 -11.53
C VAL A 173 5.43 2.31 -11.66
N SER A 174 5.71 1.05 -12.00
CA SER A 174 4.70 -0.02 -12.05
C SER A 174 4.62 -0.71 -10.70
N SER A 175 3.42 -0.83 -10.12
CA SER A 175 3.21 -1.59 -8.87
C SER A 175 3.32 -3.09 -9.06
N GLY A 176 3.22 -3.60 -10.29
CA GLY A 176 3.12 -5.03 -10.57
C GLY A 176 1.81 -5.66 -10.04
N PHE A 177 1.70 -6.98 -10.08
CA PHE A 177 0.52 -7.69 -9.58
C PHE A 177 0.59 -7.93 -8.07
N LEU A 178 -0.55 -7.85 -7.37
CA LEU A 178 -0.63 -8.23 -5.96
C LEU A 178 -0.41 -9.73 -5.81
N ARG A 179 0.70 -10.13 -5.18
CA ARG A 179 0.96 -11.53 -4.82
C ARG A 179 0.13 -11.90 -3.60
N SER A 180 -0.29 -13.16 -3.52
CA SER A 180 -1.13 -13.64 -2.42
C SER A 180 -0.45 -13.50 -1.05
N THR A 181 0.88 -13.64 -1.01
CA THR A 181 1.71 -13.42 0.18
C THR A 181 1.69 -11.98 0.69
N SER A 182 1.41 -11.02 -0.18
CA SER A 182 1.52 -9.58 0.09
C SER A 182 0.15 -8.91 0.29
N ALA A 183 -0.94 -9.68 0.17
CA ALA A 183 -2.27 -9.21 0.52
C ALA A 183 -2.43 -9.12 2.04
N ALA A 184 -3.23 -8.15 2.49
CA ALA A 184 -3.55 -8.05 3.92
C ALA A 184 -4.34 -9.29 4.37
N PRO A 185 -4.16 -9.74 5.63
CA PRO A 185 -4.96 -10.83 6.19
C PRO A 185 -6.46 -10.58 5.96
N ASN A 186 -7.19 -11.62 5.55
CA ASN A 186 -8.63 -11.58 5.22
C ASN A 186 -9.00 -10.76 3.97
N MET A 187 -8.05 -10.31 3.14
CA MET A 187 -8.41 -9.85 1.80
C MET A 187 -9.01 -11.00 1.00
N ALA A 188 -10.20 -10.79 0.44
CA ALA A 188 -10.82 -11.73 -0.50
C ALA A 188 -10.01 -11.75 -1.80
N LEU A 189 -8.88 -12.44 -1.81
CA LEU A 189 -8.20 -12.84 -3.03
C LEU A 189 -9.05 -13.92 -3.71
N ASN A 190 -9.02 -13.99 -5.04
CA ASN A 190 -9.67 -15.04 -5.83
C ASN A 190 -9.47 -16.40 -5.15
N SER A 191 -10.49 -16.88 -4.42
CA SER A 191 -10.39 -18.13 -3.69
C SER A 191 -10.36 -19.24 -4.73
N SER A 192 -9.18 -19.80 -4.96
CA SER A 192 -9.08 -21.01 -5.76
C SER A 192 -9.54 -22.19 -4.90
N ASN A 193 -10.12 -23.19 -5.55
CA ASN A 193 -10.49 -24.43 -4.92
C ASN A 193 -10.18 -25.58 -5.90
N ASN A 194 -10.15 -26.81 -5.38
CA ASN A 194 -10.03 -28.02 -6.21
C ASN A 194 -11.36 -28.80 -6.29
N ALA A 195 -12.48 -28.11 -6.08
CA ALA A 195 -13.80 -28.72 -6.18
C ALA A 195 -14.12 -29.05 -7.65
N THR A 196 -14.68 -30.23 -7.85
CA THR A 196 -15.38 -30.60 -9.07
C THR A 196 -16.87 -30.44 -8.83
N VAL A 197 -17.52 -29.69 -9.71
CA VAL A 197 -18.98 -29.57 -9.73
C VAL A 197 -19.48 -30.15 -11.04
N ASP A 198 -20.30 -31.18 -10.93
CA ASP A 198 -20.92 -31.84 -12.08
C ASP A 198 -22.41 -32.11 -11.83
N SER A 199 -23.07 -32.69 -12.84
CA SER A 199 -24.45 -33.16 -12.67
C SER A 199 -24.68 -34.49 -13.39
N VAL A 200 -25.67 -35.22 -12.86
CA VAL A 200 -26.15 -36.50 -13.38
C VAL A 200 -27.67 -36.49 -13.48
N ASP A 201 -28.18 -37.32 -14.38
CA ASP A 201 -29.61 -37.54 -14.52
C ASP A 201 -30.15 -38.37 -13.34
N ALA A 202 -31.24 -37.90 -12.73
CA ALA A 202 -31.96 -38.60 -11.67
C ALA A 202 -33.39 -38.99 -12.09
N GLY A 203 -33.64 -39.12 -13.39
CA GLY A 203 -34.89 -39.61 -13.99
C GLY A 203 -35.96 -38.53 -14.18
N SER A 204 -36.24 -37.73 -13.16
CA SER A 204 -37.22 -36.62 -13.24
C SER A 204 -36.60 -35.23 -13.05
N SER A 205 -35.33 -35.16 -12.66
CA SER A 205 -34.58 -33.93 -12.42
C SER A 205 -33.08 -34.19 -12.56
N ALA A 206 -32.29 -33.12 -12.61
CA ALA A 206 -30.84 -33.20 -12.49
C ALA A 206 -30.42 -33.20 -11.02
N THR A 207 -29.39 -33.99 -10.73
CA THR A 207 -28.69 -33.97 -9.43
C THR A 207 -27.30 -33.39 -9.63
N ILE A 208 -26.97 -32.34 -8.87
CA ILE A 208 -25.65 -31.71 -8.87
C ILE A 208 -24.80 -32.37 -7.77
N ARG A 209 -23.54 -32.67 -8.07
CA ARG A 209 -22.58 -33.22 -7.09
C ARG A 209 -21.39 -32.28 -6.98
N VAL A 210 -20.90 -32.13 -5.76
CA VAL A 210 -19.69 -31.36 -5.45
C VAL A 210 -18.73 -32.26 -4.68
N TYR A 211 -17.51 -32.40 -5.19
CA TYR A 211 -16.52 -33.31 -4.62
C TYR A 211 -15.09 -32.90 -4.97
N GLY A 212 -14.12 -33.42 -4.22
CA GLY A 212 -12.70 -33.15 -4.43
C GLY A 212 -12.03 -34.04 -5.49
N PRO A 213 -10.70 -33.91 -5.64
CA PRO A 213 -9.97 -34.52 -6.75
C PRO A 213 -9.96 -36.06 -6.74
N THR A 214 -10.26 -36.71 -5.62
CA THR A 214 -10.29 -38.18 -5.54
C THR A 214 -11.63 -38.80 -5.96
N GLY A 215 -12.60 -37.99 -6.40
CA GLY A 215 -13.86 -38.45 -6.97
C GLY A 215 -15.08 -38.19 -6.08
N VAL A 216 -16.25 -38.67 -6.52
CA VAL A 216 -17.54 -38.44 -5.86
C VAL A 216 -17.49 -38.92 -4.41
N GLY A 217 -17.91 -38.07 -3.47
CA GLY A 217 -17.86 -38.34 -2.04
C GLY A 217 -16.63 -37.76 -1.33
N ALA A 218 -15.57 -37.41 -2.06
CA ALA A 218 -14.38 -36.83 -1.48
C ALA A 218 -14.55 -35.35 -1.12
N SER A 219 -14.00 -34.93 0.03
CA SER A 219 -13.89 -33.51 0.38
C SER A 219 -12.97 -32.76 -0.58
N TRP A 220 -13.20 -31.45 -0.72
CA TRP A 220 -12.36 -30.55 -1.49
C TRP A 220 -11.72 -29.50 -0.58
N ILE A 221 -10.72 -28.81 -1.11
CA ILE A 221 -9.92 -27.82 -0.39
C ILE A 221 -10.15 -26.45 -1.01
N ARG A 222 -10.49 -25.48 -0.16
CA ARG A 222 -10.42 -24.05 -0.47
C ARG A 222 -9.03 -23.54 -0.09
N PHE A 223 -8.40 -22.79 -0.98
CA PHE A 223 -7.14 -22.10 -0.72
C PHE A 223 -7.42 -20.61 -0.43
N ASP A 224 -7.01 -20.12 0.73
CA ASP A 224 -7.29 -18.73 1.20
C ASP A 224 -6.10 -17.76 1.11
N GLY A 225 -4.98 -18.19 0.54
CA GLY A 225 -3.97 -17.28 -0.02
C GLY A 225 -2.71 -16.99 0.80
N GLN A 226 -2.53 -17.54 2.01
CA GLN A 226 -1.25 -17.42 2.73
C GLN A 226 -0.74 -18.72 3.34
N THR A 227 -1.62 -19.64 3.74
CA THR A 227 -1.31 -21.01 4.22
C THR A 227 -2.58 -21.77 4.60
N GLY A 228 -3.73 -21.09 4.72
CA GLY A 228 -4.97 -21.69 5.12
C GLY A 228 -5.56 -22.57 4.01
N GLN A 229 -5.82 -23.80 4.42
CA GLN A 229 -6.60 -24.75 3.65
C GLN A 229 -7.83 -25.06 4.49
N THR A 230 -9.00 -24.77 3.95
CA THR A 230 -10.25 -25.22 4.56
C THR A 230 -10.74 -26.44 3.80
N THR A 231 -10.83 -27.57 4.50
CA THR A 231 -11.44 -28.79 3.96
C THR A 231 -12.95 -28.68 4.03
N ILE A 232 -13.61 -28.78 2.89
CA ILE A 232 -15.07 -28.71 2.75
C ILE A 232 -15.60 -30.10 2.39
N PRO A 233 -16.62 -30.62 3.09
CA PRO A 233 -17.17 -31.94 2.79
C PRO A 233 -17.80 -31.98 1.39
N SER A 234 -17.82 -33.14 0.76
CA SER A 234 -18.59 -33.35 -0.47
C SER A 234 -20.08 -33.14 -0.24
N GLY A 235 -20.86 -32.97 -1.31
CA GLY A 235 -22.30 -32.85 -1.19
C GLY A 235 -23.04 -33.08 -2.50
N THR A 236 -24.36 -33.18 -2.36
CA THR A 236 -25.29 -33.44 -3.46
C THR A 236 -26.50 -32.54 -3.33
N ILE A 237 -26.97 -32.00 -4.45
CA ILE A 237 -28.15 -31.15 -4.53
C ILE A 237 -29.09 -31.76 -5.56
N THR A 238 -30.25 -32.26 -5.13
CA THR A 238 -31.24 -32.93 -5.98
C THR A 238 -32.31 -31.93 -6.45
N GLY A 239 -33.18 -32.38 -7.38
CA GLY A 239 -34.37 -31.61 -7.78
C GLY A 239 -34.09 -30.39 -8.63
N ARG A 240 -32.96 -30.33 -9.35
CA ARG A 240 -32.61 -29.19 -10.21
C ARG A 240 -33.13 -29.39 -11.62
N LEU A 241 -33.45 -28.29 -12.28
CA LEU A 241 -33.92 -28.34 -13.67
C LEU A 241 -32.77 -28.82 -14.58
N TYR A 242 -33.11 -29.57 -15.63
CA TYR A 242 -32.17 -29.95 -16.68
C TYR A 242 -31.71 -28.75 -17.51
N ALA A 243 -30.58 -28.87 -18.20
CA ALA A 243 -30.02 -27.88 -19.12
C ALA A 243 -29.97 -26.44 -18.56
N THR A 244 -29.80 -26.29 -17.24
CA THR A 244 -29.86 -25.02 -16.52
C THR A 244 -28.51 -24.72 -15.88
N THR A 245 -28.00 -23.50 -16.05
CA THR A 245 -26.75 -23.08 -15.43
C THR A 245 -26.95 -22.66 -13.97
N TYR A 246 -26.19 -23.28 -13.09
CA TYR A 246 -26.17 -22.97 -11.67
C TYR A 246 -24.78 -22.53 -11.19
N TRP A 247 -24.81 -21.61 -10.24
CA TRP A 247 -23.71 -21.17 -9.42
C TRP A 247 -23.83 -21.90 -8.09
N VAL A 248 -22.82 -22.68 -7.73
CA VAL A 248 -22.84 -23.55 -6.55
C VAL A 248 -21.92 -22.97 -5.49
N VAL A 249 -22.48 -22.76 -4.30
CA VAL A 249 -21.76 -22.27 -3.13
C VAL A 249 -21.98 -23.19 -1.93
N TYR A 250 -21.07 -23.14 -0.98
CA TYR A 250 -21.16 -23.83 0.31
C TYR A 250 -21.34 -22.79 1.42
N ALA A 251 -22.43 -22.89 2.17
CA ALA A 251 -22.68 -22.10 3.38
C ALA A 251 -22.46 -23.00 4.60
N ALA A 252 -21.72 -22.54 5.61
CA ALA A 252 -21.41 -23.36 6.79
C ALA A 252 -22.67 -23.88 7.51
N ASP A 253 -23.71 -23.06 7.58
CA ASP A 253 -24.95 -23.37 8.32
C ASP A 253 -25.98 -24.15 7.49
N ASN A 254 -25.93 -24.03 6.15
CA ASN A 254 -26.97 -24.54 5.25
C ASN A 254 -26.44 -25.57 4.22
N GLY A 255 -25.15 -25.91 4.26
CA GLY A 255 -24.52 -26.79 3.28
C GLY A 255 -24.49 -26.17 1.87
N TYR A 256 -24.69 -27.00 0.85
CA TYR A 256 -24.63 -26.56 -0.53
C TYR A 256 -25.91 -25.88 -1.00
N VAL A 257 -25.75 -24.69 -1.58
CA VAL A 257 -26.83 -23.90 -2.16
C VAL A 257 -26.52 -23.62 -3.63
N THR A 258 -27.57 -23.54 -4.45
CA THR A 258 -27.47 -23.20 -5.87
C THR A 258 -28.25 -21.93 -6.18
N TYR A 259 -27.68 -21.10 -7.05
CA TYR A 259 -28.32 -19.91 -7.57
C TYR A 259 -28.31 -19.94 -9.10
N THR A 260 -29.37 -19.41 -9.72
CA THR A 260 -29.35 -19.08 -11.15
C THR A 260 -28.61 -17.75 -11.37
N SER A 261 -28.31 -17.40 -12.63
CA SER A 261 -27.64 -16.14 -12.97
C SER A 261 -28.37 -14.92 -12.40
N SER A 262 -29.70 -14.92 -12.45
CA SER A 262 -30.55 -13.84 -11.96
C SER A 262 -30.49 -13.65 -10.44
N GLN A 263 -30.19 -14.71 -9.70
CA GLN A 263 -30.17 -14.70 -8.23
C GLN A 263 -28.75 -14.48 -7.70
N PHE A 264 -27.74 -15.03 -8.38
CA PHE A 264 -26.39 -15.11 -7.85
C PHE A 264 -25.81 -13.75 -7.43
N ASN A 265 -25.96 -12.72 -8.28
CA ASN A 265 -25.42 -11.39 -7.99
C ASN A 265 -26.08 -10.69 -6.79
N GLY A 266 -27.29 -11.08 -6.39
CA GLY A 266 -28.01 -10.49 -5.27
C GLY A 266 -27.83 -11.21 -3.93
N VAL A 267 -27.17 -12.38 -3.91
CA VAL A 267 -27.14 -13.27 -2.73
C VAL A 267 -25.71 -13.65 -2.31
N LEU A 268 -24.68 -13.04 -2.93
CA LEU A 268 -23.30 -13.17 -2.46
C LEU A 268 -23.11 -12.42 -1.14
N THR A 269 -23.31 -13.12 -0.03
CA THR A 269 -22.93 -12.66 1.31
C THR A 269 -21.51 -13.16 1.64
N ASP A 270 -20.84 -12.52 2.60
CA ASP A 270 -19.50 -12.92 3.05
C ASP A 270 -19.45 -14.32 3.70
N GLN A 271 -20.60 -14.98 3.89
CA GLN A 271 -20.75 -16.26 4.58
C GLN A 271 -20.78 -17.48 3.65
N VAL A 272 -20.69 -17.27 2.33
CA VAL A 272 -20.72 -18.38 1.35
C VAL A 272 -19.38 -18.59 0.66
N LEU A 273 -19.01 -19.85 0.46
CA LEU A 273 -17.79 -20.27 -0.20
C LEU A 273 -18.10 -20.72 -1.63
N TRP A 274 -17.42 -20.12 -2.61
CA TRP A 274 -17.57 -20.53 -4.01
C TRP A 274 -17.06 -21.95 -4.24
N ALA A 275 -17.91 -22.83 -4.77
CA ALA A 275 -17.53 -24.19 -5.18
C ALA A 275 -17.30 -24.26 -6.70
N GLY A 276 -18.24 -23.77 -7.52
CA GLY A 276 -18.11 -23.79 -8.97
C GLY A 276 -19.36 -23.39 -9.73
N LYS A 277 -19.26 -23.38 -11.06
CA LYS A 277 -20.36 -23.08 -11.99
C LYS A 277 -20.51 -24.24 -12.97
N MET A 278 -21.73 -24.63 -13.29
CA MET A 278 -21.99 -25.72 -14.22
C MET A 278 -23.37 -25.60 -14.88
N THR A 279 -23.57 -26.28 -16.01
CA THR A 279 -24.89 -26.44 -16.64
C THR A 279 -25.34 -27.87 -16.48
N THR A 280 -26.56 -28.07 -15.95
CA THR A 280 -27.08 -29.41 -15.68
C THR A 280 -27.21 -30.23 -16.95
N VAL A 281 -27.08 -31.55 -16.82
CA VAL A 281 -27.34 -32.49 -17.91
C VAL A 281 -28.71 -32.26 -18.55
N SER A 282 -28.88 -32.76 -19.78
CA SER A 282 -30.19 -32.97 -20.36
C SER A 282 -30.86 -34.22 -19.78
N ALA A 283 -32.19 -34.30 -19.85
CA ALA A 283 -32.92 -35.52 -19.48
C ALA A 283 -32.48 -36.70 -20.36
N GLY A 284 -32.22 -37.87 -19.77
CA GLY A 284 -31.69 -39.05 -20.45
C GLY A 284 -30.22 -38.94 -20.87
N GLY A 285 -29.54 -37.83 -20.54
CA GLY A 285 -28.13 -37.59 -20.88
C GLY A 285 -27.17 -38.11 -19.82
N GLY A 286 -26.09 -38.78 -20.24
CA GLY A 286 -24.98 -39.15 -19.36
C GLY A 286 -24.00 -38.00 -19.17
N GLY A 287 -23.85 -37.53 -17.92
CA GLY A 287 -22.73 -36.70 -17.43
C GLY A 287 -22.63 -35.26 -17.97
N GLY A 288 -22.90 -34.26 -17.12
CA GLY A 288 -22.82 -32.86 -17.51
C GLY A 288 -21.36 -32.39 -17.61
N SER A 289 -21.06 -31.47 -18.52
CA SER A 289 -19.72 -30.90 -18.65
C SER A 289 -19.32 -30.15 -17.37
N SER A 290 -18.28 -30.63 -16.69
CA SER A 290 -17.77 -30.00 -15.47
C SER A 290 -17.17 -28.63 -15.79
N GLY A 291 -17.75 -27.58 -15.20
CA GLY A 291 -17.16 -26.25 -15.20
C GLY A 291 -16.14 -26.15 -14.07
N GLY A 292 -15.02 -26.85 -14.22
CA GLY A 292 -13.93 -26.80 -13.25
C GLY A 292 -13.35 -25.39 -13.18
N GLY A 293 -13.30 -24.82 -11.97
CA GLY A 293 -12.69 -23.54 -11.66
C GLY A 293 -11.17 -23.56 -11.80
N ARG A 294 -10.65 -23.83 -13.00
CA ARG A 294 -9.25 -23.58 -13.33
C ARG A 294 -9.12 -22.10 -13.66
N GLY A 295 -8.99 -21.29 -12.62
CA GLY A 295 -8.43 -19.95 -12.76
C GLY A 295 -7.01 -20.09 -13.31
N THR A 296 -6.87 -19.97 -14.63
CA THR A 296 -5.58 -19.80 -15.28
C THR A 296 -5.10 -18.40 -14.94
N GLY A 297 -4.38 -18.28 -13.82
CA GLY A 297 -3.46 -17.18 -13.62
C GLY A 297 -2.48 -17.19 -14.78
N GLY A 298 -2.59 -16.18 -15.65
CA GLY A 298 -1.81 -16.05 -16.86
C GLY A 298 -0.31 -15.95 -16.55
N GLY A 299 0.42 -17.02 -16.83
CA GLY A 299 1.86 -17.02 -17.01
C GLY A 299 2.18 -17.34 -18.46
N SER A 300 2.29 -16.33 -19.32
CA SER A 300 2.83 -16.48 -20.67
C SER A 300 3.51 -15.19 -21.10
N ASN A 301 4.85 -15.19 -21.06
CA ASN A 301 5.71 -14.78 -22.19
C ASN A 301 7.20 -15.05 -21.84
N GLY A 302 7.59 -16.32 -21.96
CA GLY A 302 8.97 -16.72 -22.24
C GLY A 302 9.03 -17.19 -23.69
N GLY A 303 9.24 -16.26 -24.62
CA GLY A 303 9.36 -16.55 -26.04
C GLY A 303 10.72 -17.17 -26.36
N GLY A 304 10.74 -18.49 -26.55
CA GLY A 304 11.85 -19.21 -27.16
C GLY A 304 11.32 -20.05 -28.32
N THR A 305 11.34 -19.50 -29.53
CA THR A 305 11.12 -20.25 -30.78
C THR A 305 12.46 -20.69 -31.36
N GLY A 306 12.65 -22.00 -31.43
CA GLY A 306 13.74 -22.64 -32.18
C GLY A 306 13.46 -22.70 -33.68
N GLY A 307 14.46 -23.17 -34.43
CA GLY A 307 14.36 -23.47 -35.85
C GLY A 307 15.43 -24.46 -36.27
N LEU A 308 15.17 -25.75 -36.04
CA LEU A 308 15.90 -26.87 -36.61
C LEU A 308 15.13 -27.32 -37.85
N LEU A 309 15.71 -27.10 -39.03
CA LEU A 309 15.34 -27.78 -40.26
C LEU A 309 16.61 -28.41 -40.82
N GLN A 310 16.67 -29.73 -40.72
CA GLN A 310 17.52 -30.62 -41.51
C GLN A 310 16.60 -31.38 -42.49
N PRO A 311 17.15 -31.94 -43.57
CA PRO A 311 18.00 -33.14 -43.50
C PRO A 311 19.50 -32.87 -43.38
#